data_AF-A0A973BL13-F1
#
_entry.id   AF-A0A973BL13-F1
#
_cell.length_a   1.000
_cell.length_b   1.000
_cell.length_c   1.000
_cell.angle_alpha   90.00
_cell.angle_beta   90.00
_cell.angle_gamma   90.00
#
_symmetry.space_group_name_H-M   'P 1'
#
loop_
_entity.id
_entity.type
_entity.pdbx_description
1 polymer ?
#
loop_
_entity_poly.entity_id
_entity_poly.type
_entity_poly.pdbx_seq_one_letter_code
_entity_poly.pdbx_strand_id
1 'polypeptide(L)'
;MRYSELHQELEGFDEFDTRTRCEFLSFGSQELPVFVNEFWTSKQRAGHPLHEVSYRACFKPQLPKFFIERLTEADDLVYDPFMGRGTTLLEGALLGRKVVGCDINPLSERLIRPRLELPDLEEIEARMGGIDLGSAVEGVPEDLFAFYHPETLRQLVVLREYFQARQASGELDSADWWIRMVATNRLTGHSSGFFSVYTMPPNQAVSVQSQRRINERRNQTPPVRDVKAIILKKTRSLLRGVSDADRKLLKQASHRARYLTQSCVDTPEIADSSIKLVVTSPPFLDIV
;
A
#
# COMPACT_ATOMS: atom_id res chain seq x y z
N MET A 1 11.55 -5.47 -25.06
CA MET A 1 10.61 -6.34 -25.79
C MET A 1 9.92 -5.56 -26.92
N ARG A 2 9.97 -6.07 -28.16
CA ARG A 2 9.25 -5.46 -29.31
C ARG A 2 7.77 -5.88 -29.25
N TYR A 3 6.82 -5.02 -29.63
CA TYR A 3 5.37 -5.33 -29.61
C TYR A 3 5.00 -6.66 -30.27
N SER A 4 5.77 -7.09 -31.29
CA SER A 4 5.63 -8.38 -31.94
C SER A 4 5.88 -9.58 -31.02
N GLU A 5 6.83 -9.48 -30.09
CA GLU A 5 7.16 -10.52 -29.12
C GLU A 5 6.02 -10.69 -28.11
N LEU A 6 5.44 -9.57 -27.65
CA LEU A 6 4.28 -9.60 -26.77
C LEU A 6 3.07 -10.26 -27.45
N HIS A 7 2.77 -9.94 -28.70
CA HIS A 7 1.64 -10.56 -29.41
C HIS A 7 1.79 -12.08 -29.50
N GLN A 8 2.97 -12.55 -29.88
CA GLN A 8 3.25 -13.99 -29.94
C GLN A 8 3.10 -14.66 -28.58
N GLU A 9 3.58 -14.01 -27.51
CA GLU A 9 3.42 -14.50 -26.15
C GLU A 9 1.94 -14.61 -25.76
N LEU A 10 1.14 -13.57 -26.04
CA LEU A 10 -0.28 -13.54 -25.70
C LEU A 10 -1.06 -14.61 -26.50
N GLU A 11 -0.83 -14.71 -27.82
CA GLU A 11 -1.46 -15.73 -28.67
C GLU A 11 -1.15 -17.16 -28.20
N GLY A 12 0.07 -17.39 -27.73
CA GLY A 12 0.53 -18.68 -27.23
C GLY A 12 0.13 -18.99 -25.79
N PHE A 13 -0.39 -18.04 -25.03
CA PHE A 13 -0.66 -18.21 -23.60
C PHE A 13 -1.83 -19.20 -23.35
N ASP A 14 -1.56 -20.26 -22.59
CA ASP A 14 -2.48 -21.37 -22.32
C ASP A 14 -2.50 -21.83 -20.85
N GLU A 15 -2.13 -20.95 -19.91
CA GLU A 15 -2.17 -21.24 -18.48
C GLU A 15 -3.55 -21.03 -17.83
N PHE A 16 -3.67 -21.41 -16.55
CA PHE A 16 -4.86 -21.22 -15.71
C PHE A 16 -6.15 -21.86 -16.25
N ASP A 17 -6.00 -22.99 -16.96
CA ASP A 17 -7.10 -23.73 -17.59
C ASP A 17 -7.84 -22.92 -18.68
N THR A 18 -7.17 -21.91 -19.25
CA THR A 18 -7.73 -21.00 -20.24
C THR A 18 -6.75 -20.74 -21.39
N ARG A 19 -7.25 -20.71 -22.63
CA ARG A 19 -6.45 -20.43 -23.83
C ARG A 19 -6.79 -19.07 -24.39
N THR A 20 -5.78 -18.31 -24.80
CA THR A 20 -6.00 -16.97 -25.35
C THR A 20 -6.86 -17.04 -26.60
N ARG A 21 -7.87 -16.16 -26.64
CA ARG A 21 -8.64 -15.86 -27.85
C ARG A 21 -8.19 -14.52 -28.39
N CYS A 22 -7.97 -14.45 -29.70
CA CYS A 22 -7.71 -13.20 -30.41
C CYS A 22 -9.01 -12.76 -31.09
N GLU A 23 -9.54 -11.63 -30.64
CA GLU A 23 -10.66 -10.92 -31.24
C GLU A 23 -10.15 -9.66 -31.95
N PHE A 24 -10.95 -9.04 -32.80
CA PHE A 24 -10.57 -7.79 -33.48
C PHE A 24 -11.58 -6.69 -33.14
N LEU A 25 -11.08 -5.55 -32.67
CA LEU A 25 -11.88 -4.33 -32.50
C LEU A 25 -11.65 -3.39 -33.68
N SER A 26 -12.74 -3.01 -34.35
CA SER A 26 -12.70 -2.03 -35.43
C SER A 26 -12.78 -0.61 -34.87
N PHE A 27 -11.81 0.23 -35.21
CA PHE A 27 -11.80 1.67 -34.91
C PHE A 27 -11.59 2.46 -36.21
N GLY A 28 -12.70 2.97 -36.78
CA GLY A 28 -12.68 3.58 -38.11
C GLY A 28 -12.29 2.55 -39.18
N SER A 29 -11.19 2.80 -39.89
CA SER A 29 -10.64 1.88 -40.90
C SER A 29 -9.55 0.95 -40.38
N GLN A 30 -9.27 0.97 -39.06
CA GLN A 30 -8.24 0.14 -38.44
C GLN A 30 -8.89 -1.03 -37.70
N GLU A 31 -8.25 -2.20 -37.75
CA GLU A 31 -8.58 -3.35 -36.91
C GLU A 31 -7.44 -3.56 -35.91
N LEU A 32 -7.79 -3.62 -34.63
CA LEU A 32 -6.85 -3.84 -33.53
C LEU A 32 -7.06 -5.23 -32.94
N PRO A 33 -6.01 -6.07 -32.83
CA PRO A 33 -6.13 -7.35 -32.16
C PRO A 33 -6.36 -7.14 -30.65
N VAL A 34 -7.25 -7.94 -30.09
CA VAL A 34 -7.61 -7.98 -28.67
C VAL A 34 -7.42 -9.39 -28.16
N PHE A 35 -6.50 -9.55 -27.23
CA PHE A 35 -6.22 -10.84 -26.61
C PHE A 35 -7.04 -10.98 -25.32
N VAL A 36 -7.92 -11.96 -25.29
CA VAL A 36 -8.84 -12.24 -24.18
C VAL A 36 -8.42 -13.54 -23.49
N ASN A 37 -7.97 -13.44 -22.24
CA ASN A 37 -7.62 -14.59 -21.40
C ASN A 37 -7.58 -14.24 -19.89
N GLU A 38 -7.46 -15.25 -19.02
CA GLU A 38 -7.03 -15.08 -17.63
C GLU A 38 -5.49 -15.07 -17.57
N PHE A 39 -4.86 -13.91 -17.72
CA PHE A 39 -3.39 -13.81 -17.77
C PHE A 39 -2.69 -13.90 -16.39
N TRP A 40 -3.46 -14.11 -15.33
CA TRP A 40 -2.94 -14.32 -13.98
C TRP A 40 -3.96 -15.05 -13.11
N THR A 41 -3.47 -15.76 -12.09
CA THR A 41 -4.35 -16.52 -11.19
C THR A 41 -5.36 -15.64 -10.45
N SER A 42 -6.61 -16.09 -10.43
CA SER A 42 -7.68 -15.50 -9.61
C SER A 42 -7.57 -15.85 -8.12
N LYS A 43 -6.73 -16.86 -7.76
CA LYS A 43 -6.56 -17.38 -6.40
C LYS A 43 -6.23 -16.25 -5.41
N GLN A 44 -6.92 -16.27 -4.26
CA GLN A 44 -6.67 -15.32 -3.19
C GLN A 44 -5.27 -15.54 -2.60
N ARG A 45 -4.59 -14.45 -2.22
CA ARG A 45 -3.30 -14.44 -1.49
C ARG A 45 -2.06 -14.93 -2.26
N ALA A 46 -2.09 -14.91 -3.59
CA ALA A 46 -0.90 -15.19 -4.42
C ALA A 46 0.09 -14.01 -4.54
N GLY A 47 -0.16 -12.88 -3.87
CA GLY A 47 0.69 -11.68 -3.93
C GLY A 47 1.72 -11.62 -2.81
N HIS A 48 2.79 -10.84 -3.03
CA HIS A 48 3.83 -10.62 -2.02
C HIS A 48 3.23 -10.05 -0.71
N PRO A 49 3.64 -10.52 0.49
CA PRO A 49 3.03 -10.10 1.76
C PRO A 49 3.07 -8.59 2.03
N LEU A 50 4.02 -7.87 1.46
CA LEU A 50 4.07 -6.40 1.51
C LEU A 50 2.84 -5.71 0.89
N HIS A 51 2.04 -6.40 0.07
CA HIS A 51 0.77 -5.88 -0.46
C HIS A 51 -0.40 -5.98 0.54
N GLU A 52 -0.22 -6.64 1.68
CA GLU A 52 -1.27 -6.78 2.71
C GLU A 52 -1.47 -5.51 3.56
N VAL A 53 -1.38 -4.34 2.93
CA VAL A 53 -1.69 -3.02 3.49
C VAL A 53 -3.04 -2.59 2.92
N SER A 54 -4.05 -2.46 3.78
CA SER A 54 -5.42 -2.08 3.36
C SER A 54 -5.47 -0.66 2.80
N TYR A 55 -6.07 -0.50 1.62
CA TYR A 55 -6.42 0.78 0.99
C TYR A 55 -7.61 0.52 0.07
N ARG A 56 -8.50 1.51 -0.12
CA ARG A 56 -9.70 1.33 -0.96
C ARG A 56 -9.29 1.31 -2.44
N ALA A 57 -10.04 0.57 -3.25
CA ALA A 57 -9.96 0.62 -4.70
C ALA A 57 -8.57 0.33 -5.29
N CYS A 58 -7.91 -0.73 -4.80
CA CYS A 58 -6.63 -1.21 -5.32
C CYS A 58 -6.83 -2.37 -6.29
N PHE A 59 -6.03 -2.44 -7.36
CA PHE A 59 -5.93 -3.65 -8.17
C PHE A 59 -5.05 -4.72 -7.51
N LYS A 60 -5.21 -5.97 -7.97
CA LYS A 60 -4.37 -7.10 -7.59
C LYS A 60 -2.94 -6.87 -8.11
N PRO A 61 -1.87 -7.19 -7.34
CA PRO A 61 -0.48 -6.99 -7.77
C PRO A 61 -0.11 -7.70 -9.07
N GLN A 62 -0.79 -8.79 -9.42
CA GLN A 62 -0.57 -9.51 -10.66
C GLN A 62 -0.85 -8.66 -11.90
N LEU A 63 -1.79 -7.71 -11.82
CA LEU A 63 -2.13 -6.82 -12.93
C LEU A 63 -0.95 -5.91 -13.35
N PRO A 64 -0.38 -5.06 -12.48
CA PRO A 64 0.77 -4.25 -12.86
C PRO A 64 2.00 -5.12 -13.15
N LYS A 65 2.20 -6.22 -12.41
CA LYS A 65 3.31 -7.15 -12.64
C LYS A 65 3.33 -7.65 -14.08
N PHE A 66 2.17 -8.09 -14.57
CA PHE A 66 2.00 -8.59 -15.93
C PHE A 66 2.53 -7.60 -16.98
N PHE A 67 2.13 -6.33 -16.89
CA PHE A 67 2.55 -5.30 -17.83
C PHE A 67 4.01 -4.87 -17.62
N ILE A 68 4.46 -4.71 -16.38
CA ILE A 68 5.83 -4.28 -16.09
C ILE A 68 6.83 -5.32 -16.60
N GLU A 69 6.61 -6.62 -16.34
CA GLU A 69 7.50 -7.69 -16.79
C GLU A 69 7.71 -7.70 -18.31
N ARG A 70 6.65 -7.37 -19.07
CA ARG A 70 6.63 -7.51 -20.53
C ARG A 70 6.99 -6.23 -21.27
N LEU A 71 6.59 -5.08 -20.74
CA LEU A 71 6.71 -3.79 -21.43
C LEU A 71 7.91 -2.94 -20.99
N THR A 72 8.68 -3.43 -20.02
CA THR A 72 9.84 -2.72 -19.48
C THR A 72 11.02 -3.67 -19.27
N GLU A 73 12.21 -3.12 -19.15
CA GLU A 73 13.45 -3.81 -18.79
C GLU A 73 13.94 -3.36 -17.42
N ALA A 74 14.99 -3.99 -16.88
CA ALA A 74 15.60 -3.52 -15.64
C ALA A 74 16.05 -2.05 -15.80
N ASP A 75 15.94 -1.26 -14.73
CA ASP A 75 16.23 0.17 -14.71
C ASP A 75 15.35 1.11 -15.57
N ASP A 76 14.37 0.59 -16.32
CA ASP A 76 13.32 1.42 -16.91
C ASP A 76 12.49 2.13 -15.82
N LEU A 77 11.89 3.26 -16.19
CA LEU A 77 11.08 4.08 -15.30
C LEU A 77 9.59 3.75 -15.43
N VAL A 78 8.99 3.25 -14.36
CA VAL A 78 7.55 3.00 -14.25
C VAL A 78 6.90 4.12 -13.45
N TYR A 79 5.78 4.66 -13.95
CA TYR A 79 5.05 5.74 -13.33
C TYR A 79 3.60 5.36 -12.99
N ASP A 80 3.12 5.83 -11.84
CA ASP A 80 1.71 5.75 -11.45
C ASP A 80 1.20 7.14 -11.00
N PRO A 81 0.41 7.85 -11.82
CA PRO A 81 -0.14 9.17 -11.49
C PRO A 81 -1.21 9.15 -10.39
N PHE A 82 -1.73 7.98 -10.01
CA PHE A 82 -2.73 7.80 -8.94
C PHE A 82 -2.30 6.66 -8.02
N MET A 83 -1.09 6.78 -7.47
CA MET A 83 -0.40 5.64 -6.86
C MET A 83 -1.17 4.98 -5.71
N GLY A 84 -1.98 5.73 -4.94
CA GLY A 84 -2.68 5.20 -3.78
C GLY A 84 -1.71 4.50 -2.82
N ARG A 85 -1.95 3.21 -2.52
CA ARG A 85 -0.98 2.40 -1.76
C ARG A 85 0.23 1.92 -2.58
N GLY A 86 0.52 2.46 -3.74
CA GLY A 86 1.72 2.15 -4.54
C GLY A 86 1.84 0.69 -4.98
N THR A 87 0.75 0.04 -5.40
CA THR A 87 0.82 -1.35 -5.90
C THR A 87 1.73 -1.45 -7.14
N THR A 88 1.61 -0.50 -8.09
CA THR A 88 2.52 -0.38 -9.26
C THR A 88 3.97 -0.16 -8.83
N LEU A 89 4.21 0.78 -7.91
CA LEU A 89 5.55 1.11 -7.43
C LEU A 89 6.22 -0.09 -6.76
N LEU A 90 5.49 -0.84 -5.93
CA LEU A 90 6.03 -2.00 -5.24
C LEU A 90 6.38 -3.13 -6.22
N GLU A 91 5.50 -3.43 -7.19
CA GLU A 91 5.79 -4.45 -8.22
C GLU A 91 6.94 -4.02 -9.14
N GLY A 92 6.98 -2.74 -9.55
CA GLY A 92 8.10 -2.20 -10.33
C GLY A 92 9.43 -2.35 -9.58
N ALA A 93 9.46 -2.02 -8.30
CA ALA A 93 10.64 -2.15 -7.46
C ALA A 93 11.06 -3.62 -7.26
N LEU A 94 10.12 -4.53 -7.00
CA LEU A 94 10.39 -5.98 -6.90
C LEU A 94 10.90 -6.59 -8.21
N LEU A 95 10.65 -5.93 -9.34
CA LEU A 95 11.17 -6.30 -10.66
C LEU A 95 12.44 -5.54 -11.06
N GLY A 96 13.02 -4.72 -10.17
CA GLY A 96 14.25 -3.98 -10.45
C GLY A 96 14.09 -2.78 -11.38
N ARG A 97 12.88 -2.22 -11.50
CA ARG A 97 12.63 -0.97 -12.22
C ARG A 97 12.80 0.24 -11.30
N LYS A 98 13.03 1.42 -11.88
CA LYS A 98 12.88 2.70 -11.18
C LYS A 98 11.39 3.02 -11.12
N VAL A 99 10.95 3.65 -10.03
CA VAL A 99 9.52 3.90 -9.82
C VAL A 99 9.27 5.33 -9.38
N VAL A 100 8.24 5.94 -9.97
CA VAL A 100 7.74 7.25 -9.57
C VAL A 100 6.24 7.12 -9.34
N GLY A 101 5.74 7.75 -8.30
CA GLY A 101 4.31 7.80 -8.03
C GLY A 101 3.87 9.22 -7.69
N CYS A 102 2.67 9.56 -8.11
CA CYS A 102 1.99 10.79 -7.75
C CYS A 102 0.65 10.46 -7.09
N ASP A 103 0.28 11.22 -6.06
CA ASP A 103 -1.05 11.20 -5.47
C ASP A 103 -1.29 12.52 -4.74
N ILE A 104 -2.50 13.07 -4.75
CA ILE A 104 -2.81 14.25 -3.95
C ILE A 104 -2.84 13.94 -2.45
N ASN A 105 -3.08 12.67 -2.09
CA ASN A 105 -3.17 12.24 -0.71
C ASN A 105 -1.78 11.96 -0.12
N PRO A 106 -1.32 12.74 0.88
CA PRO A 106 -0.01 12.51 1.52
C PRO A 106 0.06 11.18 2.29
N LEU A 107 -1.07 10.46 2.45
CA LEU A 107 -1.06 9.10 2.99
C LEU A 107 -0.35 8.13 2.04
N SER A 108 -0.45 8.34 0.72
CA SER A 108 0.06 7.43 -0.29
C SER A 108 1.58 7.20 -0.13
N GLU A 109 2.37 8.27 0.00
CA GLU A 109 3.82 8.18 0.30
C GLU A 109 4.09 7.39 1.59
N ARG A 110 3.36 7.73 2.67
CA ARG A 110 3.53 7.09 3.99
C ARG A 110 3.22 5.59 3.97
N LEU A 111 2.41 5.14 3.01
CA LEU A 111 2.16 3.72 2.83
C LEU A 111 3.25 3.06 1.99
N ILE A 112 3.74 3.67 0.90
CA ILE A 112 4.65 3.00 -0.05
C ILE A 112 6.12 3.07 0.36
N ARG A 113 6.58 4.21 0.88
CA ARG A 113 8.00 4.42 1.21
C ARG A 113 8.58 3.34 2.16
N PRO A 114 7.94 3.00 3.30
CA PRO A 114 8.47 1.96 4.17
C PRO A 114 8.45 0.56 3.55
N ARG A 115 7.69 0.33 2.47
CA ARG A 115 7.71 -0.95 1.74
C ARG A 115 8.81 -1.04 0.68
N LEU A 116 9.48 0.06 0.34
CA LEU A 116 10.73 0.05 -0.43
C LEU A 116 11.96 0.15 0.48
N GLU A 117 11.83 0.81 1.64
CA GLU A 117 12.88 0.97 2.65
C GLU A 117 12.62 0.06 3.85
N LEU A 118 12.74 -1.25 3.64
CA LEU A 118 12.42 -2.25 4.66
C LEU A 118 13.40 -2.19 5.85
N PRO A 119 12.90 -2.01 7.08
CA PRO A 119 13.68 -2.27 8.29
C PRO A 119 13.71 -3.76 8.63
N ASP A 120 14.67 -4.14 9.47
CA ASP A 120 14.73 -5.47 10.06
C ASP A 120 13.77 -5.61 11.24
N LEU A 121 13.36 -6.85 11.53
CA LEU A 121 12.38 -7.09 12.60
C LEU A 121 12.94 -6.65 13.95
N GLU A 122 14.23 -6.91 14.17
CA GLU A 122 14.99 -6.56 15.36
C GLU A 122 15.02 -5.04 15.58
N GLU A 123 15.16 -4.26 14.50
CA GLU A 123 15.13 -2.79 14.57
C GLU A 123 13.75 -2.30 15.03
N ILE A 124 12.67 -2.90 14.51
CA ILE A 124 11.30 -2.57 14.92
C ILE A 124 11.03 -2.98 16.36
N GLU A 125 11.51 -4.15 16.79
CA GLU A 125 11.37 -4.62 18.16
C GLU A 125 12.12 -3.70 19.14
N ALA A 126 13.37 -3.34 18.83
CA ALA A 126 14.15 -2.41 19.64
C ALA A 126 13.50 -1.02 19.70
N ARG A 127 13.06 -0.48 18.56
CA ARG A 127 12.38 0.81 18.46
C ARG A 127 11.08 0.83 19.28
N MET A 128 10.23 -0.19 19.13
CA MET A 128 9.01 -0.32 19.92
C MET A 128 9.29 -0.56 21.41
N GLY A 129 10.39 -1.23 21.74
CA GLY A 129 10.86 -1.41 23.12
C GLY A 129 11.23 -0.09 23.80
N GLY A 130 11.90 0.81 23.07
CA GLY A 130 12.34 2.12 23.56
C GLY A 130 11.24 3.19 23.68
N ILE A 131 10.09 3.01 23.02
CA ILE A 131 8.97 3.96 23.14
C ILE A 131 8.18 3.66 24.42
N ASP A 132 8.16 4.63 25.33
CA ASP A 132 7.30 4.60 26.52
C ASP A 132 5.87 5.04 26.17
N LEU A 133 5.03 4.08 25.80
CA LEU A 133 3.60 4.34 25.56
C LEU A 133 2.84 4.70 26.85
N GLY A 134 3.44 4.54 28.03
CA GLY A 134 2.92 4.94 29.33
C GLY A 134 2.97 6.45 29.60
N SER A 135 3.79 7.18 28.83
CA SER A 135 4.03 8.61 29.03
C SER A 135 2.75 9.45 29.05
N ALA A 136 2.71 10.46 29.92
CA ALA A 136 1.60 11.40 29.98
C ALA A 136 1.42 12.11 28.63
N VAL A 137 0.17 12.35 28.24
CA VAL A 137 -0.18 12.98 26.98
C VAL A 137 -1.44 13.82 27.14
N GLU A 138 -1.47 14.97 26.49
CA GLU A 138 -2.60 15.89 26.52
C GLU A 138 -3.41 15.80 25.21
N GLY A 139 -4.60 16.39 25.20
CA GLY A 139 -5.40 16.50 23.96
C GLY A 139 -5.88 15.16 23.39
N VAL A 140 -6.12 14.16 24.24
CA VAL A 140 -6.73 12.89 23.83
C VAL A 140 -8.16 13.17 23.34
N PRO A 141 -8.51 12.84 22.08
CA PRO A 141 -9.83 13.15 21.51
C PRO A 141 -10.89 12.18 22.05
N GLU A 142 -11.58 12.57 23.12
CA GLU A 142 -12.54 11.73 23.84
C GLU A 142 -13.75 11.28 22.99
N ASP A 143 -14.11 12.03 21.95
CA ASP A 143 -15.14 11.64 21.01
C ASP A 143 -14.80 10.31 20.29
N LEU A 144 -13.51 10.01 20.13
CA LEU A 144 -13.02 8.75 19.58
C LEU A 144 -13.09 7.57 20.56
N PHE A 145 -13.55 7.75 21.81
CA PHE A 145 -13.89 6.62 22.70
C PHE A 145 -15.03 5.75 22.17
N ALA A 146 -15.76 6.19 21.14
CA ALA A 146 -16.66 5.31 20.40
C ALA A 146 -15.91 4.20 19.63
N PHE A 147 -14.65 4.42 19.28
CA PHE A 147 -13.83 3.50 18.50
C PHE A 147 -12.81 2.76 19.36
N TYR A 148 -12.19 3.45 20.32
CA TYR A 148 -11.02 2.97 21.05
C TYR A 148 -11.28 2.95 22.56
N HIS A 149 -10.65 2.01 23.26
CA HIS A 149 -10.57 2.10 24.70
C HIS A 149 -9.73 3.33 25.10
N PRO A 150 -10.05 4.07 26.17
CA PRO A 150 -9.31 5.27 26.56
C PRO A 150 -7.80 5.07 26.65
N GLU A 151 -7.35 4.02 27.33
CA GLU A 151 -5.92 3.69 27.43
C GLU A 151 -5.28 3.37 26.05
N THR A 152 -5.95 2.60 25.20
CA THR A 152 -5.45 2.33 23.84
C THR A 152 -5.30 3.64 23.06
N LEU A 153 -6.30 4.52 23.12
CA LEU A 153 -6.26 5.80 22.41
C LEU A 153 -5.13 6.68 22.94
N ARG A 154 -4.95 6.75 24.26
CA ARG A 154 -3.85 7.47 24.89
C ARG A 154 -2.49 7.00 24.35
N GLN A 155 -2.26 5.69 24.29
CA GLN A 155 -1.04 5.12 23.72
C GLN A 155 -0.85 5.46 22.24
N LEU A 156 -1.93 5.48 21.45
CA LEU A 156 -1.86 5.90 20.04
C LEU A 156 -1.52 7.39 19.89
N VAL A 157 -2.00 8.25 20.80
CA VAL A 157 -1.64 9.68 20.82
C VAL A 157 -0.17 9.86 21.20
N VAL A 158 0.34 9.14 22.20
CA VAL A 158 1.79 9.12 22.53
C VAL A 158 2.62 8.70 21.31
N LEU A 159 2.20 7.64 20.61
CA LEU A 159 2.89 7.17 19.41
C LEU A 159 2.86 8.22 18.29
N ARG A 160 1.75 8.96 18.13
CA ARG A 160 1.63 10.07 17.18
C ARG A 160 2.60 11.20 17.53
N GLU A 161 2.66 11.62 18.79
CA GLU A 161 3.56 12.68 19.25
C GLU A 161 5.03 12.30 19.10
N TYR A 162 5.37 11.04 19.38
CA TYR A 162 6.69 10.49 19.12
C TYR A 162 7.10 10.68 17.64
N PHE A 163 6.23 10.35 16.68
CA PHE A 163 6.53 10.56 15.26
C PHE A 163 6.60 12.04 14.89
N GLN A 164 5.76 12.89 15.49
CA GLN A 164 5.78 14.33 15.24
C GLN A 164 7.09 14.97 15.74
N ALA A 165 7.55 14.58 16.93
CA ALA A 165 8.80 15.06 17.50
C ALA A 165 9.99 14.66 16.63
N ARG A 166 10.09 13.38 16.23
CA ARG A 166 11.16 12.91 15.33
C ARG A 166 11.09 13.51 13.94
N GLN A 167 9.89 13.82 13.45
CA GLN A 167 9.74 14.52 12.18
C GLN A 167 10.27 15.96 12.28
N ALA A 168 9.97 16.64 13.39
CA ALA A 168 10.43 18.00 13.62
C ALA A 168 11.95 18.09 13.83
N SER A 169 12.58 17.07 14.45
CA SER A 169 14.03 16.98 14.61
C SER A 169 14.77 16.46 13.38
N GLY A 170 14.05 15.98 12.35
CA GLY A 170 14.66 15.38 11.16
C GLY A 170 15.25 13.99 11.39
N GLU A 171 14.85 13.32 12.48
CA GLU A 171 15.39 12.02 12.91
C GLU A 171 14.52 10.83 12.48
N LEU A 172 13.44 11.05 11.73
CA LEU A 172 12.64 9.94 11.20
C LEU A 172 13.49 9.04 10.30
N ASP A 173 13.42 7.73 10.55
CA ASP A 173 14.11 6.70 9.78
C ASP A 173 13.16 5.60 9.29
N SER A 174 13.71 4.57 8.63
CA SER A 174 12.97 3.43 8.08
C SER A 174 12.13 2.70 9.13
N ALA A 175 12.63 2.56 10.36
CA ALA A 175 11.91 1.94 11.45
C ALA A 175 10.68 2.77 11.85
N ASP A 176 10.84 4.09 11.97
CA ASP A 176 9.70 4.98 12.27
C ASP A 176 8.66 4.97 11.15
N TRP A 177 9.09 5.07 9.89
CA TRP A 177 8.19 5.04 8.74
C TRP A 177 7.38 3.74 8.72
N TRP A 178 8.02 2.61 9.00
CA TRP A 178 7.37 1.31 9.04
C TRP A 178 6.34 1.21 10.17
N ILE A 179 6.71 1.58 11.40
CA ILE A 179 5.79 1.55 12.54
C ILE A 179 4.61 2.49 12.28
N ARG A 180 4.86 3.70 11.75
CA ARG A 180 3.83 4.66 11.40
C ARG A 180 2.87 4.11 10.35
N MET A 181 3.37 3.45 9.31
CA MET A 181 2.55 2.80 8.29
C MET A 181 1.67 1.71 8.92
N VAL A 182 2.27 0.80 9.69
CA VAL A 182 1.55 -0.31 10.33
C VAL A 182 0.47 0.22 11.28
N ALA A 183 0.83 1.16 12.16
CA ALA A 183 -0.11 1.76 13.10
C ALA A 183 -1.28 2.44 12.36
N THR A 184 -0.99 3.25 11.34
CA THR A 184 -2.01 3.90 10.51
C THR A 184 -2.94 2.88 9.87
N ASN A 185 -2.40 1.78 9.36
CA ASN A 185 -3.18 0.73 8.72
C ASN A 185 -4.00 -0.12 9.71
N ARG A 186 -3.72 -0.04 11.01
CA ARG A 186 -4.37 -0.82 12.08
C ARG A 186 -5.29 0.01 12.97
N LEU A 187 -5.53 1.29 12.65
CA LEU A 187 -6.45 2.16 13.39
C LEU A 187 -7.86 1.56 13.52
N THR A 188 -8.54 1.31 12.39
CA THR A 188 -9.93 0.84 12.38
C THR A 188 -10.12 -0.42 11.57
N GLY A 189 -10.95 -1.35 12.04
CA GLY A 189 -11.33 -2.53 11.27
C GLY A 189 -12.22 -3.52 12.03
N HIS A 190 -12.34 -4.72 11.46
CA HIS A 190 -13.36 -5.71 11.83
C HIS A 190 -12.83 -6.95 12.56
N SER A 191 -11.56 -6.94 12.98
CA SER A 191 -10.93 -8.07 13.69
C SER A 191 -10.11 -7.60 14.89
N SER A 192 -9.65 -8.54 15.72
CA SER A 192 -8.82 -8.24 16.89
C SER A 192 -7.42 -7.72 16.56
N GLY A 193 -7.03 -7.72 15.28
CA GLY A 193 -5.76 -7.16 14.81
C GLY A 193 -5.79 -5.65 14.59
N PHE A 194 -6.83 -4.94 15.01
CA PHE A 194 -6.98 -3.49 14.92
C PHE A 194 -7.06 -2.87 16.31
N PHE A 195 -6.68 -1.59 16.43
CA PHE A 195 -6.73 -0.87 17.70
C PHE A 195 -8.15 -0.53 18.14
N SER A 196 -9.08 -0.41 17.19
CA SER A 196 -10.48 -0.15 17.49
C SER A 196 -11.24 -1.39 17.99
N VAL A 197 -12.45 -1.15 18.50
CA VAL A 197 -13.57 -2.10 18.48
C VAL A 197 -13.91 -2.48 17.04
N TYR A 198 -14.79 -3.46 16.83
CA TYR A 198 -15.31 -3.70 15.50
C TYR A 198 -15.90 -2.41 14.90
N THR A 199 -15.37 -2.01 13.76
CA THR A 199 -15.90 -0.96 12.89
C THR A 199 -16.35 -1.58 11.56
N MET A 200 -16.92 -0.75 10.68
CA MET A 200 -17.04 -1.11 9.26
C MET A 200 -15.65 -1.44 8.68
N PRO A 201 -15.58 -2.17 7.54
CA PRO A 201 -14.30 -2.46 6.91
C PRO A 201 -13.40 -1.22 6.82
N PRO A 202 -12.06 -1.34 6.94
CA PRO A 202 -11.11 -0.22 7.06
C PRO A 202 -11.19 0.83 5.93
N ASN A 203 -11.95 0.54 4.88
CA ASN A 203 -12.11 1.34 3.68
C ASN A 203 -13.42 2.16 3.70
N GLN A 204 -14.19 2.10 4.79
CA GLN A 204 -15.43 2.84 4.99
C GLN A 204 -15.32 3.67 6.26
N ALA A 205 -15.29 5.00 6.09
CA ALA A 205 -15.37 5.92 7.22
C ALA A 205 -16.78 5.91 7.80
N VAL A 206 -16.88 5.90 9.12
CA VAL A 206 -18.15 6.10 9.84
C VAL A 206 -17.97 7.27 10.81
N SER A 207 -19.02 8.07 10.96
CA SER A 207 -19.02 9.14 11.97
C SER A 207 -19.00 8.53 13.39
N VAL A 208 -18.55 9.31 14.37
CA VAL A 208 -18.61 8.95 15.80
C VAL A 208 -20.03 8.53 16.21
N GLN A 209 -21.04 9.27 15.77
CA GLN A 209 -22.45 8.95 16.06
C GLN A 209 -22.87 7.60 15.48
N SER A 210 -22.49 7.32 14.23
CA SER A 210 -22.78 6.03 13.59
C SER A 210 -22.05 4.88 14.29
N GLN A 211 -20.80 5.08 14.73
CA GLN A 211 -20.07 4.06 15.47
C GLN A 211 -20.72 3.77 16.84
N ARG A 212 -21.23 4.79 17.56
CA ARG A 212 -21.98 4.59 18.81
C ARG A 212 -23.21 3.70 18.59
N ARG A 213 -23.98 3.95 17.53
CA ARG A 213 -25.13 3.10 17.13
C ARG A 213 -24.70 1.67 16.77
N ILE A 214 -23.53 1.50 16.12
CA ILE A 214 -22.97 0.17 15.84
C ILE A 214 -22.66 -0.56 17.15
N ASN A 215 -22.05 0.14 18.12
CA ASN A 215 -21.69 -0.41 19.41
C ASN A 215 -22.92 -0.87 20.20
N GLU A 216 -23.95 -0.03 20.29
CA GLU A 216 -25.23 -0.35 20.93
C GLU A 216 -25.90 -1.57 20.28
N ARG A 217 -26.06 -1.54 18.95
CA ARG A 217 -26.70 -2.63 18.19
C ARG A 217 -25.97 -3.96 18.33
N ARG A 218 -24.64 -3.93 18.49
CA ARG A 218 -23.80 -5.12 18.67
C ARG A 218 -23.54 -5.48 20.13
N ASN A 219 -24.05 -4.69 21.08
CA ASN A 219 -23.74 -4.80 22.50
C ASN A 219 -22.23 -4.94 22.77
N GLN A 220 -21.43 -4.05 22.18
CA GLN A 220 -19.96 -4.06 22.27
C GLN A 220 -19.42 -2.74 22.82
N THR A 221 -18.28 -2.81 23.48
CA THR A 221 -17.46 -1.65 23.87
C THR A 221 -16.04 -1.83 23.36
N PRO A 222 -15.29 -0.73 23.14
CA PRO A 222 -13.89 -0.85 22.76
C PRO A 222 -13.04 -1.55 23.81
N PRO A 223 -12.34 -2.65 23.46
CA PRO A 223 -11.46 -3.34 24.40
C PRO A 223 -10.11 -2.63 24.51
N VAL A 224 -9.43 -2.81 25.65
CA VAL A 224 -8.00 -2.50 25.77
C VAL A 224 -7.23 -3.30 24.72
N ARG A 225 -6.28 -2.66 24.05
CA ARG A 225 -5.43 -3.30 23.04
C ARG A 225 -3.96 -3.13 23.41
N ASP A 226 -3.20 -4.19 23.20
CA ASP A 226 -1.75 -4.12 23.24
C ASP A 226 -1.24 -3.54 21.90
N VAL A 227 -0.93 -2.24 21.92
CA VAL A 227 -0.48 -1.51 20.73
C VAL A 227 0.81 -2.10 20.17
N LYS A 228 1.78 -2.45 21.04
CA LYS A 228 3.07 -3.01 20.63
C LYS A 228 2.88 -4.38 19.98
N ALA A 229 2.10 -5.27 20.62
CA ALA A 229 1.87 -6.61 20.10
C ALA A 229 1.15 -6.61 18.74
N ILE A 230 0.16 -5.72 18.54
CA ILE A 230 -0.55 -5.60 17.25
C ILE A 230 0.42 -5.15 16.14
N ILE A 231 1.26 -4.14 16.41
CA ILE A 231 2.26 -3.66 15.46
C ILE A 231 3.25 -4.77 15.10
N LEU A 232 3.86 -5.40 16.11
CA LEU A 232 4.84 -6.47 15.90
C LEU A 232 4.26 -7.68 15.17
N LYS A 233 3.02 -8.08 15.50
CA LYS A 233 2.33 -9.17 14.81
C LYS A 233 2.11 -8.83 13.33
N LYS A 234 1.69 -7.61 13.00
CA LYS A 234 1.50 -7.21 11.61
C LYS A 234 2.83 -7.06 10.87
N THR A 235 3.87 -6.53 11.52
CA THR A 235 5.24 -6.48 10.97
C THR A 235 5.73 -7.87 10.57
N ARG A 236 5.66 -8.87 11.47
CA ARG A 236 6.05 -10.26 11.15
C ARG A 236 5.27 -10.84 9.98
N SER A 237 3.98 -10.51 9.85
CA SER A 237 3.16 -10.95 8.72
C SER A 237 3.61 -10.34 7.39
N LEU A 238 3.96 -9.05 7.40
CA LEU A 238 4.36 -8.31 6.19
C LEU A 238 5.79 -8.65 5.73
N LEU A 239 6.70 -8.91 6.67
CA LEU A 239 8.09 -9.27 6.39
C LEU A 239 8.29 -10.79 6.14
N ARG A 240 7.25 -11.60 6.32
CA ARG A 240 7.35 -13.05 6.11
C ARG A 240 7.70 -13.37 4.66
N GLY A 241 8.75 -14.15 4.46
CA GLY A 241 9.12 -14.65 3.13
C GLY A 241 9.77 -13.61 2.23
N VAL A 242 10.09 -12.42 2.74
CA VAL A 242 10.92 -11.44 2.03
C VAL A 242 12.34 -12.00 1.93
N SER A 243 12.82 -12.21 0.72
CA SER A 243 14.17 -12.73 0.46
C SER A 243 15.23 -11.61 0.50
N ASP A 244 16.50 -11.99 0.59
CA ASP A 244 17.62 -11.04 0.45
C ASP A 244 17.65 -10.37 -0.93
N ALA A 245 17.19 -11.10 -1.97
CA ALA A 245 17.05 -10.55 -3.31
C ALA A 245 15.98 -9.45 -3.34
N ASP A 246 14.82 -9.68 -2.71
CA ASP A 246 13.76 -8.66 -2.60
C ASP A 246 14.29 -7.43 -1.85
N ARG A 247 14.95 -7.61 -0.71
CA ARG A 247 15.55 -6.52 0.08
C ARG A 247 16.53 -5.70 -0.75
N LYS A 248 17.38 -6.36 -1.54
CA LYS A 248 18.35 -5.70 -2.41
C LYS A 248 17.65 -4.88 -3.50
N LEU A 249 16.67 -5.45 -4.19
CA LEU A 249 15.93 -4.77 -5.26
C LEU A 249 15.14 -3.57 -4.72
N LEU A 250 14.42 -3.76 -3.61
CA LEU A 250 13.65 -2.71 -2.96
C LEU A 250 14.53 -1.55 -2.49
N LYS A 251 15.68 -1.84 -1.86
CA LYS A 251 16.66 -0.82 -1.45
C LYS A 251 17.27 -0.08 -2.64
N GLN A 252 17.58 -0.78 -3.73
CA GLN A 252 18.07 -0.14 -4.96
C GLN A 252 17.02 0.76 -5.62
N ALA A 253 15.75 0.34 -5.59
CA ALA A 253 14.65 1.14 -6.08
C ALA A 253 14.39 2.36 -5.18
N SER A 254 14.46 2.23 -3.85
CA SER A 254 14.15 3.32 -2.90
C SER A 254 15.08 4.53 -3.07
N HIS A 255 16.37 4.31 -3.32
CA HIS A 255 17.34 5.39 -3.58
C HIS A 255 16.98 6.26 -4.81
N ARG A 256 16.17 5.73 -5.72
CA ARG A 256 15.80 6.37 -6.98
C ARG A 256 14.30 6.66 -7.08
N ALA A 257 13.52 6.19 -6.10
CA ALA A 257 12.09 6.38 -6.07
C ALA A 257 11.76 7.85 -5.84
N ARG A 258 10.72 8.34 -6.51
CA ARG A 258 10.15 9.67 -6.24
C ARG A 258 8.68 9.51 -5.88
N TYR A 259 8.28 10.18 -4.81
CA TYR A 259 6.90 10.22 -4.33
C TYR A 259 6.44 11.67 -4.38
N LEU A 260 5.49 11.97 -5.27
CA LEU A 260 4.98 13.32 -5.47
C LEU A 260 3.63 13.42 -4.77
N THR A 261 3.50 14.38 -3.85
CA THR A 261 2.22 14.70 -3.20
C THR A 261 1.62 15.97 -3.80
N GLN A 262 1.07 15.86 -5.00
CA GLN A 262 0.55 17.00 -5.77
C GLN A 262 -0.44 16.57 -6.86
N SER A 263 -0.91 17.55 -7.65
CA SER A 263 -1.68 17.28 -8.87
C SER A 263 -0.82 16.56 -9.90
N CYS A 264 -1.31 15.47 -10.49
CA CYS A 264 -0.61 14.76 -11.55
C CYS A 264 -0.71 15.45 -12.93
N VAL A 265 -1.39 16.60 -13.02
CA VAL A 265 -1.52 17.40 -14.25
C VAL A 265 -0.20 18.06 -14.62
N ASP A 266 0.62 18.40 -13.62
CA ASP A 266 1.92 19.02 -13.81
C ASP A 266 2.92 18.40 -12.81
N THR A 267 3.88 17.63 -13.33
CA THR A 267 4.92 16.95 -12.54
C THR A 267 6.31 17.29 -13.07
N PRO A 268 6.78 18.54 -12.89
CA PRO A 268 8.05 19.03 -13.44
C PRO A 268 9.27 18.31 -12.86
N GLU A 269 9.11 17.57 -11.77
CA GLU A 269 10.12 16.71 -11.18
C GLU A 269 10.37 15.46 -12.03
N ILE A 270 9.55 15.16 -13.04
CA ILE A 270 9.73 14.05 -13.97
C ILE A 270 10.22 14.61 -15.29
N ALA A 271 11.36 14.12 -15.78
CA ALA A 271 11.91 14.58 -17.05
C ALA A 271 11.05 14.15 -18.24
N ASP A 272 10.93 15.00 -19.25
CA ASP A 272 10.24 14.69 -20.49
C ASP A 272 10.77 13.42 -21.15
N SER A 273 9.86 12.62 -21.72
CA SER A 273 10.17 11.38 -22.44
C SER A 273 10.99 10.35 -21.63
N SER A 274 10.98 10.42 -20.29
CA SER A 274 11.74 9.52 -19.42
C SER A 274 10.95 8.29 -18.94
N ILE A 275 9.61 8.35 -18.94
CA ILE A 275 8.74 7.26 -18.48
C ILE A 275 8.63 6.20 -19.56
N LYS A 276 8.92 4.95 -19.19
CA LYS A 276 8.75 3.80 -20.08
C LYS A 276 7.31 3.28 -20.08
N LEU A 277 6.71 3.16 -18.90
CA LEU A 277 5.39 2.57 -18.72
C LEU A 277 4.61 3.32 -17.64
N VAL A 278 3.36 3.62 -17.94
CA VAL A 278 2.37 4.07 -16.95
C VAL A 278 1.44 2.91 -16.64
N VAL A 279 1.32 2.54 -15.36
CA VAL A 279 0.30 1.59 -14.90
C VAL A 279 -0.45 2.20 -13.74
N THR A 280 -1.73 2.45 -13.95
CA THR A 280 -2.60 3.13 -12.98
C THR A 280 -4.01 2.57 -13.05
N SER A 281 -4.74 2.67 -11.94
CA SER A 281 -6.20 2.60 -11.97
C SER A 281 -6.76 3.98 -12.24
N PRO A 282 -7.85 4.11 -13.02
CA PRO A 282 -8.56 5.38 -13.12
C PRO A 282 -9.10 5.80 -11.74
N PRO A 283 -9.23 7.11 -11.45
CA PRO A 283 -9.90 7.56 -10.24
C PRO A 283 -11.36 7.12 -10.26
N PHE A 284 -11.83 6.49 -9.17
CA PHE A 284 -13.21 6.08 -9.02
C PHE A 284 -14.04 7.30 -8.58
N LEU A 285 -14.45 8.14 -9.53
CA LEU A 285 -15.15 9.40 -9.25
C LEU A 285 -16.57 9.20 -8.68
N ASP A 286 -17.20 8.03 -8.90
CA ASP A 286 -18.61 7.78 -8.54
C ASP A 286 -18.83 6.62 -7.54
N ILE A 287 -17.79 6.14 -6.86
CA ILE A 287 -17.91 5.01 -5.91
C ILE A 287 -17.45 5.43 -4.50
N VAL A 288 -18.34 6.04 -3.71
CA VAL A 288 -18.12 6.32 -2.27
C VAL A 288 -19.12 5.56 -1.41
#